data_AF-A0A657BAS9-F1
#
_entry.id   AF-A0A657BAS9-F1
#
_cell.length_a   1.000
_cell.length_b   1.000
_cell.length_c   1.000
_cell.angle_alpha   90.00
_cell.angle_beta   90.00
_cell.angle_gamma   90.00
#
_symmetry.space_group_name_H-M   'P 1'
#
loop_
_entity.id
_entity.type
_entity.pdbx_description
1 polymer ?
#
loop_
_entity_poly.entity_id
_entity_poly.type
_entity_poly.pdbx_seq_one_letter_code
_entity_poly.pdbx_strand_id
1 'polypeptide(L)'
;GNFRAIRVDGQDEMPQEVALEALVKALQGLAANRTQWAVGIIYVTGRKLDDGTILRQIVVASEHIAGWARSWTYPYGVIDGEVKMGQPTEREMKPVYYQR
;
A
#
# COMPACT_ATOMS: atom_id res chain seq x y z
N GLY A 1 -8.60 -14.31 -11.96
CA GLY A 1 -7.58 -14.47 -10.91
C GLY A 1 -8.28 -14.59 -9.58
N ASN A 2 -7.80 -15.46 -8.69
CA ASN A 2 -8.36 -15.55 -7.33
C ASN A 2 -7.65 -14.53 -6.44
N PHE A 3 -8.42 -13.71 -5.73
CA PHE A 3 -7.87 -12.77 -4.76
C PHE A 3 -7.27 -13.54 -3.58
N ARG A 4 -6.04 -13.19 -3.20
CA ARG A 4 -5.36 -13.76 -2.03
C ARG A 4 -4.90 -12.63 -1.12
N ALA A 5 -5.58 -12.49 0.02
CA ALA A 5 -5.13 -11.60 1.08
C ALA A 5 -3.90 -12.21 1.80
N ILE A 6 -2.96 -11.34 2.16
CA ILE A 6 -1.81 -11.69 3.01
C ILE A 6 -1.99 -10.96 4.32
N ARG A 7 -1.82 -11.67 5.43
CA ARG A 7 -1.77 -11.11 6.78
C ARG A 7 -0.52 -11.66 7.45
N VAL A 8 0.19 -10.81 8.18
CA VAL A 8 1.32 -11.22 9.01
C VAL A 8 0.78 -11.63 10.39
N ASP A 9 1.27 -12.73 10.96
CA ASP A 9 0.89 -13.14 12.30
C ASP A 9 1.35 -12.09 13.31
N GLY A 10 0.47 -11.69 14.24
CA GLY A 10 0.75 -10.61 15.20
C GLY A 10 0.85 -9.22 14.57
N GLN A 11 0.37 -9.00 13.34
CA GLN A 11 0.47 -7.71 12.63
C GLN A 11 -0.03 -6.51 13.45
N ASP A 12 -1.09 -6.69 14.25
CA ASP A 12 -1.70 -5.61 15.05
C ASP A 12 -0.90 -5.30 16.34
N GLU A 13 0.04 -6.17 16.72
CA GLU A 13 0.87 -6.09 17.93
C GLU A 13 2.28 -5.57 17.64
N MET A 14 2.65 -5.47 16.35
CA MET A 14 3.96 -5.02 15.89
C MET A 14 3.99 -3.51 15.60
N PRO A 15 5.17 -2.86 15.70
CA PRO A 15 5.36 -1.53 15.13
C PRO A 15 4.99 -1.53 13.64
N GLN A 16 4.26 -0.50 13.20
CA GLN A 16 3.73 -0.42 11.84
C GLN A 16 4.79 -0.60 10.74
N GLU A 17 6.00 -0.06 10.96
CA GLU A 17 7.13 -0.18 10.02
C GLU A 17 7.60 -1.63 9.87
N VAL A 18 7.64 -2.39 10.97
CA VAL A 18 8.04 -3.81 10.98
C VAL A 18 6.99 -4.66 10.27
N ALA A 19 5.71 -4.41 10.55
CA ALA A 19 4.60 -5.07 9.87
C ALA A 19 4.61 -4.82 8.35
N LEU A 20 4.86 -3.56 7.94
CA LEU A 20 4.94 -3.18 6.55
C LEU A 20 6.11 -3.87 5.83
N GLU A 21 7.29 -3.92 6.46
CA GLU A 21 8.46 -4.59 5.90
C GLU A 21 8.21 -6.10 5.71
N ALA A 22 7.57 -6.75 6.68
CA ALA A 22 7.22 -8.17 6.59
C ALA A 22 6.24 -8.46 5.44
N LEU A 23 5.23 -7.60 5.24
CA LEU A 23 4.30 -7.68 4.12
C LEU A 23 5.02 -7.51 2.77
N VAL A 24 5.93 -6.54 2.67
CA VAL A 24 6.74 -6.32 1.45
C VAL A 24 7.57 -7.56 1.11
N LYS A 25 8.26 -8.16 2.09
CA LYS A 25 9.04 -9.40 1.88
C LYS A 25 8.15 -10.57 1.44
N ALA A 26 6.97 -10.72 2.02
CA ALA A 26 6.03 -11.76 1.62
C ALA A 26 5.56 -11.58 0.16
N LEU A 27 5.25 -10.33 -0.24
CA LEU A 27 4.88 -10.00 -1.61
C LEU A 27 6.02 -10.24 -2.60
N GLN A 28 7.27 -9.93 -2.23
CA GLN A 28 8.46 -10.25 -3.04
C GLN A 28 8.62 -11.77 -3.24
N GLY A 29 8.44 -12.57 -2.18
CA GLY A 29 8.50 -14.04 -2.29
C GLY A 29 7.42 -14.61 -3.22
N LEU A 30 6.20 -14.04 -3.17
CA LEU A 30 5.11 -14.41 -4.08
C LEU A 30 5.36 -13.95 -5.51
N ALA A 31 5.95 -12.77 -5.72
CA ALA A 31 6.32 -12.30 -7.04
C ALA A 31 7.43 -13.19 -7.66
N ALA A 32 8.43 -13.58 -6.86
CA ALA A 32 9.55 -14.41 -7.30
C ALA A 32 9.12 -15.80 -7.80
N ASN A 33 8.09 -16.39 -7.18
CA ASN A 33 7.59 -17.70 -7.59
C ASN A 33 6.73 -17.66 -8.88
N ARG A 34 6.39 -16.47 -9.38
CA ARG A 34 5.59 -16.23 -10.60
C ARG A 34 4.23 -16.94 -10.64
N THR A 35 3.67 -17.29 -9.48
CA THR A 35 2.32 -17.87 -9.38
C THR A 35 1.22 -16.83 -9.47
N GLN A 36 1.55 -15.55 -9.23
CA GLN A 36 0.62 -14.42 -9.34
C GLN A 36 1.04 -13.53 -10.50
N TRP A 37 0.04 -12.99 -11.23
CA TRP A 37 0.25 -12.04 -12.33
C TRP A 37 0.51 -10.62 -11.86
N ALA A 38 -0.02 -10.28 -10.69
CA ALA A 38 0.19 -9.00 -10.05
C ALA A 38 0.20 -9.19 -8.53
N VAL A 39 0.89 -8.28 -7.87
CA VAL A 39 0.85 -8.12 -6.42
C VAL A 39 0.57 -6.66 -6.08
N GLY A 40 0.10 -6.42 -4.86
CA GLY A 40 -0.12 -5.07 -4.40
C GLY A 40 -0.29 -5.00 -2.89
N ILE A 41 -0.09 -3.79 -2.37
CA ILE A 41 -0.25 -3.46 -0.97
C ILE A 41 -1.17 -2.24 -0.84
N ILE A 42 -2.02 -2.27 0.17
CA ILE A 42 -2.85 -1.14 0.57
C ILE A 42 -2.49 -0.79 2.00
N TYR A 43 -2.16 0.47 2.25
CA TYR A 43 -1.82 0.93 3.59
C TYR A 43 -2.29 2.38 3.80
N VAL A 44 -2.50 2.73 5.07
CA VAL A 44 -2.78 4.11 5.48
C VAL A 44 -1.49 4.74 5.96
N THR A 45 -1.23 5.96 5.50
CA THR A 45 -0.17 6.81 6.02
C THR A 45 -0.72 8.22 6.23
N GLY A 46 0.04 9.09 6.88
CA GLY A 46 -0.34 10.47 7.04
C GLY A 46 0.85 11.36 7.30
N ARG A 47 0.71 12.63 6.96
CA ARG A 47 1.69 13.67 7.25
C ARG A 47 1.04 14.71 8.16
N LYS A 48 1.73 15.05 9.25
CA LYS A 48 1.36 16.19 10.07
C LYS A 48 1.67 17.47 9.31
N LEU A 49 0.69 18.36 9.19
CA LEU A 49 0.85 19.67 8.59
C LEU A 49 1.30 20.69 9.64
N ASP A 50 1.76 21.85 9.18
CA ASP A 50 2.32 22.91 10.04
C ASP A 50 1.27 23.47 11.02
N ASP A 51 -0.02 23.38 10.67
CA ASP A 51 -1.16 23.76 11.50
C ASP A 51 -1.56 22.70 12.54
N GLY A 52 -0.82 21.58 12.61
CA GLY A 52 -1.06 20.48 13.54
C GLY A 52 -2.12 19.47 13.07
N THR A 53 -2.80 19.71 11.95
CA THR A 53 -3.72 18.73 11.36
C THR A 53 -2.96 17.56 10.75
N ILE A 54 -3.61 16.40 10.63
CA ILE A 54 -3.02 15.20 10.01
C ILE A 54 -3.72 14.98 8.68
N LEU A 55 -2.98 15.19 7.58
CA LEU A 55 -3.45 14.75 6.27
C LEU A 55 -3.24 13.24 6.18
N ARG A 56 -4.34 12.48 6.29
CA ARG A 56 -4.31 11.03 6.13
C ARG A 56 -4.52 10.67 4.67
N GLN A 57 -3.94 9.57 4.25
CA GLN A 57 -4.10 9.06 2.89
C GLN A 57 -4.04 7.54 2.88
N ILE A 58 -4.92 6.95 2.06
CA ILE A 58 -4.81 5.55 1.67
C ILE A 58 -3.89 5.48 0.47
N VAL A 59 -2.89 4.61 0.52
CA VAL A 59 -2.00 4.34 -0.62
C VAL A 59 -2.26 2.92 -1.09
N VAL A 60 -2.47 2.78 -2.39
CA VAL A 60 -2.53 1.51 -3.09
C VAL A 60 -1.31 1.45 -4.00
N ALA A 61 -0.42 0.49 -3.81
CA ALA A 61 0.71 0.25 -4.70
C ALA A 61 0.55 -1.13 -5.33
N SER A 62 0.72 -1.23 -6.65
CA SER A 62 0.60 -2.50 -7.36
C SER A 62 1.63 -2.63 -8.47
N GLU A 63 2.06 -3.87 -8.69
CA GLU A 63 3.00 -4.25 -9.72
C GLU A 63 2.48 -5.46 -10.50
N HIS A 64 2.77 -5.47 -11.79
CA HIS A 64 2.45 -6.56 -12.70
C HIS A 64 3.74 -7.29 -13.12
N ILE A 65 3.65 -8.61 -13.32
CA ILE A 65 4.79 -9.46 -13.71
C ILE A 65 5.49 -9.01 -15.01
N ALA A 66 4.80 -8.24 -15.85
CA ALA A 66 5.34 -7.66 -17.08
C ALA A 66 6.21 -6.41 -16.86
N GLY A 67 6.47 -6.01 -15.61
CA GLY A 67 7.34 -4.88 -15.27
C GLY A 67 6.63 -3.52 -15.21
N TRP A 68 5.30 -3.50 -15.24
CA TRP A 68 4.50 -2.29 -15.02
C TRP A 68 4.17 -2.14 -13.54
N ALA A 69 4.20 -0.90 -13.03
CA ALA A 69 3.87 -0.63 -11.65
C ALA A 69 3.27 0.78 -11.46
N ARG A 70 2.28 0.90 -10.58
CA ARG A 70 1.54 2.13 -10.29
C ARG A 70 1.21 2.25 -8.81
N SER A 71 1.13 3.50 -8.34
CA SER A 71 0.54 3.85 -7.05
C SER A 71 -0.62 4.80 -7.22
N TRP A 72 -1.63 4.63 -6.37
CA TRP A 72 -2.73 5.55 -6.20
C TRP A 72 -2.74 6.03 -4.76
N THR A 73 -2.87 7.33 -4.57
CA THR A 73 -2.99 7.95 -3.26
C THR A 73 -4.35 8.61 -3.16
N TYR A 74 -5.08 8.29 -2.10
CA TYR A 74 -6.41 8.81 -1.80
C TYR A 74 -6.34 9.58 -0.47
N PRO A 75 -6.12 10.90 -0.52
CA PRO A 75 -6.20 11.73 0.67
C PRO A 75 -7.59 11.64 1.28
N TYR A 76 -7.69 11.69 2.60
CA TYR A 76 -8.98 11.75 3.29
C TYR A 76 -8.86 12.48 4.62
N GLY A 77 -9.96 13.07 5.05
CA GLY A 77 -10.11 13.75 6.34
C GLY A 77 -11.41 13.36 7.03
N VAL A 78 -11.55 13.74 8.29
CA VAL A 78 -12.82 13.66 9.02
C VAL A 78 -13.35 15.08 9.19
N ILE A 79 -14.50 15.37 8.58
CA ILE A 79 -15.18 16.67 8.64
C ILE A 79 -16.56 16.40 9.22
N ASP A 80 -16.88 17.04 10.34
CA ASP A 80 -18.16 16.88 11.06
C ASP A 80 -18.51 15.42 11.39
N GLY A 81 -17.49 14.61 11.72
CA GLY A 81 -17.65 13.19 12.04
C GLY A 81 -17.76 12.26 10.83
N GLU A 82 -17.78 12.79 9.60
CA GLU A 82 -17.84 12.02 8.37
C GLU A 82 -16.49 11.94 7.67
N VAL A 83 -16.17 10.77 7.10
CA VAL A 83 -14.99 10.61 6.26
C VAL A 83 -15.25 11.27 4.90
N LYS A 84 -14.43 12.25 4.55
CA LYS A 84 -14.44 12.91 3.25
C LYS A 84 -13.18 12.56 2.48
N MET A 85 -13.37 12.07 1.25
CA MET A 85 -12.27 11.74 0.34
C MET A 85 -11.83 12.98 -0.42
N GLY A 86 -10.52 13.16 -0.52
CA GLY A 86 -9.90 14.11 -1.43
C GLY A 86 -9.75 13.52 -2.83
N GLN A 87 -9.21 14.32 -3.74
CA GLN A 87 -8.96 13.89 -5.11
C GLN A 87 -7.84 12.84 -5.15
N PRO A 88 -8.05 11.68 -5.81
CA PRO A 88 -7.00 10.68 -5.95
C PRO A 88 -5.90 11.16 -6.89
N THR A 89 -4.68 10.72 -6.63
CA THR A 89 -3.54 10.93 -7.53
C THR A 89 -2.94 9.59 -7.92
N GLU A 90 -2.67 9.42 -9.22
CA GLU A 90 -1.96 8.26 -9.76
C GLU A 90 -0.51 8.64 -10.08
N ARG A 91 0.42 7.72 -9.79
CA ARG A 91 1.83 7.87 -10.14
C ARG A 91 2.40 6.56 -10.64
N GLU A 92 3.23 6.65 -11.68
CA GLU A 92 4.11 5.55 -12.09
C GLU A 92 5.17 5.29 -11.00
N MET A 93 5.47 4.01 -10.77
CA MET A 93 6.54 3.61 -9.85
C MET A 93 7.50 2.63 -10.54
N LYS A 94 8.68 2.46 -9.96
CA LYS A 94 9.60 1.39 -10.35
C LYS A 94 9.17 0.09 -9.63
N PRO A 95 9.17 -1.06 -10.32
CA PRO A 95 8.91 -2.35 -9.67
C PRO A 95 9.93 -2.67 -8.57
N VAL A 96 9.43 -3.16 -7.45
CA VAL A 96 10.14 -3.59 -6.23
C VAL A 96 9.81 -5.04 -5.88
N TYR A 97 8.59 -5.49 -6.17
CA TYR A 97 8.16 -6.87 -5.97
C TYR A 97 8.60 -7.78 -7.12
N TYR A 98 8.38 -7.37 -8.36
CA TYR A 98 8.83 -8.11 -9.56
C TYR A 98 10.19 -7.60 -10.06
N GLN A 99 11.19 -7.55 -9.16
CA GLN A 99 12.57 -7.31 -9.57
C GLN A 99 13.20 -8.59 -10.13
N ARG A 100 13.95 -8.44 -11.22
CA ARG A 100 14.54 -9.55 -11.98
C ARG A 100 15.93 -9.89 -11.46
#